data_AF-A0A8J8CLC4-F1
#
_entry.id   AF-A0A8J8CLC4-F1
#
_cell.length_a   1.000
_cell.length_b   1.000
_cell.length_c   1.000
_cell.angle_alpha   90.00
_cell.angle_beta   90.00
_cell.angle_gamma   90.00
#
_symmetry.space_group_name_H-M   'P 1'
#
loop_
_entity.id
_entity.type
_entity.pdbx_description
1 polymer ?
#
loop_
_entity_poly.entity_id
_entity_poly.type
_entity_poly.pdbx_seq_one_letter_code
_entity_poly.pdbx_strand_id
1 'polypeptide(L)'
;MASAIDTKYTQLIGANAWIGQPTTAEQACPDGVGYYRHYQGASIYWSPQTGAQLIHGLIRTKWAALGWEKSALGYPTTDELNAGSGKGRFNNFQNGTIIWKSGSAEAFAVYGLIYAKWGEQKWDVGELGFPVTDETETPDRIGRYNHFENNASIYWTPNTGAHIVKGYIRGAWADQGWERGRLGYPLTDELVTEGTNGRGRHSRFEGGEIRWTPEGGTKTTLYPVNIELWFSGFKCLEESNEISGSDEPYLFLGVSTSGQPQMPHETGVIGDVDKGEVTRFAKRLYSGTARDVILAVVIREHDEGDPHAFSGAFKSILDVGNAALASQTGGVSVPPEVVKLLSNKLSELVGADDDDVGRRAELLTQDYLIRMARQDEGGDPASDFTWELGSNSEGRYRLYFFVRKV
;
A
#
# COMPACT_ATOMS: atom_id res chain seq x y z
N MET A 1 -12.41 -50.20 20.41
CA MET A 1 -11.11 -49.75 20.94
C MET A 1 -11.26 -48.29 21.33
N ALA A 2 -10.61 -47.84 22.41
CA ALA A 2 -10.63 -46.42 22.78
C ALA A 2 -9.98 -45.58 21.66
N SER A 3 -10.54 -44.42 21.34
CA SER A 3 -9.91 -43.52 20.36
C SER A 3 -8.62 -42.92 20.93
N ALA A 4 -7.81 -42.29 20.08
CA ALA A 4 -6.63 -41.56 20.53
C ALA A 4 -7.02 -40.38 21.46
N ILE A 5 -8.18 -39.77 21.21
CA ILE A 5 -8.75 -38.71 22.04
C ILE A 5 -9.17 -39.25 23.42
N ASP A 6 -9.87 -40.40 23.47
CA ASP A 6 -10.22 -41.06 24.73
C ASP A 6 -8.96 -41.40 25.54
N THR A 7 -7.96 -41.99 24.87
CA THR A 7 -6.70 -42.38 25.50
C THR A 7 -6.02 -41.18 26.13
N LYS A 8 -5.92 -40.06 25.41
CA LYS A 8 -5.31 -38.83 25.91
C LYS A 8 -6.11 -38.21 27.06
N TYR A 9 -7.43 -38.17 26.95
CA TYR A 9 -8.29 -37.66 28.02
C TYR A 9 -8.12 -38.44 29.32
N THR A 10 -8.16 -39.78 29.25
CA THR A 10 -7.99 -40.64 30.43
C THR A 10 -6.61 -40.46 31.08
N GLN A 11 -5.55 -40.24 30.29
CA GLN A 11 -4.20 -39.96 30.82
C GLN A 11 -4.14 -38.61 31.57
N LEU A 12 -4.87 -37.61 31.11
CA LEU A 12 -4.76 -36.24 31.62
C LEU A 12 -5.70 -35.91 32.78
N ILE A 13 -6.92 -36.47 32.77
CA ILE A 13 -8.00 -36.01 33.67
C ILE A 13 -7.67 -36.21 35.16
N GLY A 14 -6.91 -37.25 35.51
CA GLY A 14 -6.54 -37.54 36.90
C GLY A 14 -5.70 -36.44 37.57
N ALA A 15 -4.84 -35.76 36.80
CA ALA A 15 -4.02 -34.65 37.27
C ALA A 15 -4.63 -33.27 36.94
N ASN A 16 -5.63 -33.23 36.05
CA ASN A 16 -6.17 -31.99 35.47
C ASN A 16 -7.70 -31.97 35.54
N ALA A 17 -8.26 -32.00 36.75
CA ALA A 17 -9.70 -31.98 36.97
C ALA A 17 -10.42 -30.80 36.29
N TRP A 18 -9.71 -29.70 36.05
CA TRP A 18 -10.22 -28.50 35.34
C TRP A 18 -10.56 -28.75 33.87
N ILE A 19 -10.05 -29.83 33.23
CA ILE A 19 -10.47 -30.22 31.87
C ILE A 19 -11.98 -30.49 31.86
N GLY A 20 -12.49 -31.12 32.92
CA GLY A 20 -13.89 -31.42 33.12
C GLY A 20 -14.44 -32.46 32.15
N GLN A 21 -15.77 -32.59 32.15
CA GLN A 21 -16.48 -33.58 31.33
C GLN A 21 -16.55 -33.16 29.85
N PRO A 22 -16.69 -34.13 28.93
CA PRO A 22 -16.92 -33.82 27.52
C PRO A 22 -18.24 -33.05 27.33
N THR A 23 -18.20 -32.01 26.48
CA THR A 23 -19.37 -31.21 26.11
C THR A 23 -19.90 -31.55 24.72
N THR A 24 -19.13 -32.30 23.93
CA THR A 24 -19.55 -32.89 22.66
C THR A 24 -19.21 -34.37 22.62
N ALA A 25 -19.86 -35.11 21.72
CA ALA A 25 -19.31 -36.38 21.25
C ALA A 25 -17.98 -36.13 20.50
N GLU A 26 -17.22 -37.19 20.25
CA GLU A 26 -16.13 -37.14 19.27
C GLU A 26 -16.71 -36.93 17.87
N GLN A 27 -16.21 -35.94 17.16
CA GLN A 27 -16.69 -35.52 15.85
C GLN A 27 -15.52 -35.43 14.87
N ALA A 28 -15.78 -35.71 13.60
CA ALA A 28 -14.81 -35.42 12.55
C ALA A 28 -14.65 -33.89 12.43
N CYS A 29 -13.41 -33.44 12.20
CA CYS A 29 -13.15 -32.04 11.93
C CYS A 29 -13.80 -31.61 10.60
N PRO A 30 -14.29 -30.36 10.50
CA PRO A 30 -14.85 -29.79 9.27
C PRO A 30 -13.98 -29.89 8.00
N ASP A 31 -12.66 -29.98 8.13
CA ASP A 31 -11.74 -30.18 7.00
C ASP A 31 -11.69 -31.64 6.49
N GLY A 32 -12.31 -32.57 7.20
CA GLY A 32 -12.35 -34.00 6.88
C GLY A 32 -11.07 -34.78 7.20
N VAL A 33 -10.09 -34.20 7.89
CA VAL A 33 -8.78 -34.83 8.15
C VAL A 33 -8.69 -35.45 9.55
N GLY A 34 -9.14 -34.71 10.55
CA GLY A 34 -8.96 -35.05 11.96
C GLY A 34 -10.26 -35.36 12.69
N TYR A 35 -10.13 -35.58 13.99
CA TYR A 35 -11.24 -35.71 14.92
C TYR A 35 -11.02 -34.78 16.11
N TYR A 36 -12.09 -34.35 16.76
CA TYR A 36 -12.00 -33.55 17.96
C TYR A 36 -13.08 -33.89 18.97
N ARG A 37 -12.82 -33.50 20.22
CA ARG A 37 -13.83 -33.44 21.27
C ARG A 37 -13.63 -32.21 22.13
N HIS A 38 -14.71 -31.49 22.41
CA HIS A 38 -14.70 -30.41 23.38
C HIS A 38 -14.99 -30.91 24.78
N TYR A 39 -14.34 -30.28 25.75
CA TYR A 39 -14.51 -30.48 27.18
C TYR A 39 -14.82 -29.14 27.83
N GLN A 40 -15.27 -29.15 29.08
CA GLN A 40 -15.62 -27.92 29.81
C GLN A 40 -14.47 -26.90 29.85
N GLY A 41 -13.24 -27.36 30.11
CA GLY A 41 -12.05 -26.51 30.21
C GLY A 41 -11.10 -26.57 29.02
N ALA A 42 -11.30 -27.47 28.07
CA ALA A 42 -10.31 -27.76 27.03
C ALA A 42 -10.92 -28.29 25.72
N SER A 43 -10.07 -28.54 24.74
CA SER A 43 -10.40 -29.36 23.57
C SER A 43 -9.23 -30.28 23.28
N ILE A 44 -9.55 -31.49 22.83
CA ILE A 44 -8.54 -32.43 22.34
C ILE A 44 -8.83 -32.63 20.85
N TYR A 45 -7.83 -32.32 20.02
CA TYR A 45 -7.86 -32.52 18.57
C TYR A 45 -6.85 -33.59 18.20
N TRP A 46 -7.21 -34.44 17.25
CA TRP A 46 -6.35 -35.47 16.69
C TRP A 46 -6.29 -35.31 15.18
N SER A 47 -5.09 -35.47 14.62
CA SER A 47 -4.88 -35.71 13.18
C SER A 47 -3.94 -36.88 12.97
N PRO A 48 -3.94 -37.52 11.78
CA PRO A 48 -2.99 -38.57 11.46
C PRO A 48 -1.53 -38.15 11.60
N GLN A 49 -1.22 -36.87 11.35
CA GLN A 49 0.14 -36.33 11.36
C GLN A 49 0.61 -35.90 12.75
N THR A 50 -0.31 -35.39 13.59
CA THR A 50 0.07 -34.74 14.86
C THR A 50 -0.33 -35.53 16.10
N GLY A 51 -1.15 -36.58 15.96
CA GLY A 51 -1.72 -37.30 17.09
C GLY A 51 -2.69 -36.43 17.90
N ALA A 52 -3.12 -36.92 19.06
CA ALA A 52 -4.06 -36.20 19.91
C ALA A 52 -3.31 -35.13 20.71
N GLN A 53 -3.79 -33.89 20.72
CA GLN A 53 -3.22 -32.75 21.45
C GLN A 53 -4.28 -31.97 22.21
N LEU A 54 -3.95 -31.51 23.41
CA LEU A 54 -4.77 -30.72 24.32
C LEU A 54 -4.52 -29.23 24.11
N ILE A 55 -5.60 -28.47 23.96
CA ILE A 55 -5.59 -27.01 23.82
C ILE A 55 -6.62 -26.45 24.79
N HIS A 56 -6.25 -25.43 25.56
CA HIS A 56 -7.13 -24.85 26.58
C HIS A 56 -6.88 -23.34 26.76
N GLY A 57 -7.63 -22.74 27.70
CA GLY A 57 -7.46 -21.35 28.08
C GLY A 57 -7.54 -20.36 26.91
N LEU A 58 -6.75 -19.29 27.00
CA LEU A 58 -6.73 -18.22 26.00
C LEU A 58 -6.14 -18.65 24.66
N ILE A 59 -5.27 -19.66 24.65
CA ILE A 59 -4.73 -20.23 23.40
C ILE A 59 -5.86 -20.91 22.62
N ARG A 60 -6.68 -21.73 23.29
CA ARG A 60 -7.88 -22.33 22.69
C ARG A 60 -8.85 -21.27 22.18
N THR A 61 -9.12 -20.25 23.00
CA THR A 61 -10.02 -19.14 22.60
C THR A 61 -9.51 -18.43 21.36
N LYS A 62 -8.21 -18.16 21.27
CA LYS A 62 -7.62 -17.54 20.08
C LYS A 62 -7.72 -18.45 18.85
N TRP A 63 -7.34 -19.73 18.98
CA TRP A 63 -7.43 -20.67 17.86
C TRP A 63 -8.87 -20.83 17.35
N ALA A 64 -9.85 -20.84 18.26
CA ALA A 64 -11.26 -20.85 17.92
C ALA A 64 -11.67 -19.63 17.09
N ALA A 65 -11.25 -18.43 17.50
CA ALA A 65 -11.54 -17.19 16.80
C ALA A 65 -10.90 -17.13 15.40
N LEU A 66 -9.79 -17.84 15.19
CA LEU A 66 -9.11 -17.95 13.89
C LEU A 66 -9.72 -19.03 12.98
N GLY A 67 -10.72 -19.79 13.45
CA GLY A 67 -11.38 -20.85 12.67
C GLY A 67 -10.79 -22.24 12.85
N TRP A 68 -10.17 -22.52 14.00
CA TRP A 68 -9.69 -23.86 14.40
C TRP A 68 -8.73 -24.47 13.37
N GLU A 69 -8.86 -25.75 13.04
CA GLU A 69 -7.98 -26.49 12.12
C GLU A 69 -8.03 -25.96 10.68
N LYS A 70 -9.10 -25.24 10.32
CA LYS A 70 -9.21 -24.55 9.01
C LYS A 70 -8.44 -23.24 8.94
N SER A 71 -7.93 -22.75 10.07
CA SER A 71 -7.06 -21.57 10.10
C SER A 71 -5.71 -21.85 9.43
N ALA A 72 -4.96 -20.80 9.13
CA ALA A 72 -3.62 -20.92 8.56
C ALA A 72 -2.64 -21.74 9.43
N LEU A 73 -2.93 -21.87 10.74
CA LEU A 73 -2.12 -22.65 11.68
C LEU A 73 -2.23 -24.16 11.48
N GLY A 74 -3.40 -24.66 11.04
CA GLY A 74 -3.70 -26.09 10.96
C GLY A 74 -3.92 -26.75 12.33
N TYR A 75 -3.55 -28.03 12.44
CA TYR A 75 -3.68 -28.81 13.67
C TYR A 75 -2.59 -28.50 14.69
N PRO A 76 -2.90 -28.61 16.00
CA PRO A 76 -1.91 -28.56 17.06
C PRO A 76 -0.92 -29.74 16.94
N THR A 77 0.36 -29.46 17.19
CA THR A 77 1.47 -30.43 17.20
C THR A 77 2.00 -30.70 18.61
N THR A 78 1.59 -29.90 19.59
CA THR A 78 1.93 -30.08 21.00
C THR A 78 0.70 -29.86 21.89
N ASP A 79 0.76 -30.40 23.10
CA ASP A 79 0.00 -29.86 24.23
C ASP A 79 0.46 -28.44 24.57
N GLU A 80 -0.23 -27.81 25.53
CA GLU A 80 0.21 -26.51 26.04
C GLU A 80 1.52 -26.68 26.83
N LEU A 81 2.57 -25.97 26.41
CA LEU A 81 3.90 -25.98 27.01
C LEU A 81 4.26 -24.63 27.61
N ASN A 82 5.25 -24.60 28.51
CA ASN A 82 5.83 -23.35 29.00
C ASN A 82 6.64 -22.66 27.90
N ALA A 83 6.43 -21.36 27.72
CA ALA A 83 7.24 -20.54 26.83
C ALA A 83 8.72 -20.52 27.29
N GLY A 84 9.65 -20.39 26.35
CA GLY A 84 11.09 -20.51 26.64
C GLY A 84 11.60 -19.47 27.64
N SER A 85 10.97 -18.29 27.67
CA SER A 85 11.24 -17.21 28.63
C SER A 85 10.74 -17.50 30.05
N GLY A 86 9.93 -18.54 30.25
CA GLY A 86 9.24 -18.85 31.51
C GLY A 86 8.10 -17.87 31.86
N LYS A 87 7.76 -16.93 30.97
CA LYS A 87 6.77 -15.87 31.21
C LYS A 87 5.44 -16.11 30.50
N GLY A 88 5.19 -17.33 30.03
CA GLY A 88 4.04 -17.62 29.20
C GLY A 88 3.85 -19.09 28.88
N ARG A 89 2.88 -19.35 28.01
CA ARG A 89 2.47 -20.68 27.57
C ARG A 89 2.23 -20.67 26.07
N PHE A 90 2.42 -21.79 25.38
CA PHE A 90 2.11 -21.88 23.95
C PHE A 90 1.67 -23.28 23.55
N ASN A 91 0.94 -23.36 22.44
CA ASN A 91 0.81 -24.58 21.64
C ASN A 91 1.47 -24.33 20.29
N ASN A 92 2.28 -25.28 19.83
CA ASN A 92 2.69 -25.29 18.43
C ASN A 92 1.59 -25.94 17.58
N PHE A 93 1.50 -25.47 16.34
CA PHE A 93 0.62 -25.94 15.30
C PHE A 93 1.46 -26.32 14.08
N GLN A 94 0.84 -26.91 13.07
CA GLN A 94 1.53 -27.34 11.85
C GLN A 94 2.32 -26.21 11.18
N ASN A 95 1.75 -25.01 11.14
CA ASN A 95 2.33 -23.88 10.40
C ASN A 95 2.73 -22.69 11.28
N GLY A 96 2.76 -22.85 12.61
CA GLY A 96 3.09 -21.75 13.50
C GLY A 96 2.81 -22.04 14.97
N THR A 97 2.59 -20.99 15.74
CA THR A 97 2.35 -21.08 17.18
C THR A 97 1.26 -20.10 17.61
N ILE A 98 0.54 -20.45 18.67
CA ILE A 98 -0.22 -19.49 19.46
C ILE A 98 0.42 -19.45 20.83
N ILE A 99 0.83 -18.25 21.24
CA ILE A 99 1.54 -18.02 22.49
C ILE A 99 0.80 -16.99 23.34
N TRP A 100 0.72 -17.26 24.63
CA TRP A 100 0.16 -16.40 25.66
C TRP A 100 1.24 -15.98 26.64
N LYS A 101 1.26 -14.70 27.02
CA LYS A 101 2.13 -14.18 28.07
C LYS A 101 1.37 -14.04 29.38
N SER A 102 1.99 -14.42 30.49
CA SER A 102 1.43 -14.29 31.83
C SER A 102 1.00 -12.85 32.12
N GLY A 103 -0.26 -12.68 32.51
CA GLY A 103 -0.88 -11.39 32.78
C GLY A 103 -1.52 -10.71 31.56
N SER A 104 -1.34 -11.24 30.35
CA SER A 104 -2.06 -10.77 29.17
C SER A 104 -3.50 -11.27 29.13
N ALA A 105 -4.42 -10.43 28.66
CA ALA A 105 -5.82 -10.79 28.47
C ALA A 105 -6.07 -11.72 27.27
N GLU A 106 -5.12 -11.78 26.34
CA GLU A 106 -5.22 -12.54 25.09
C GLU A 106 -3.92 -13.29 24.78
N ALA A 107 -4.05 -14.35 23.98
CA ALA A 107 -2.94 -15.04 23.31
C ALA A 107 -2.84 -14.55 21.86
N PHE A 108 -1.68 -14.69 21.21
CA PHE A 108 -1.47 -14.22 19.84
C PHE A 108 -0.91 -15.29 18.93
N ALA A 109 -1.35 -15.29 17.68
CA ALA A 109 -0.90 -16.20 16.64
C ALA A 109 0.23 -15.60 15.79
N VAL A 110 1.26 -16.41 15.57
CA VAL A 110 2.39 -16.12 14.65
C VAL A 110 2.62 -17.36 13.79
N TYR A 111 2.58 -17.23 12.47
CA TYR A 111 2.68 -18.38 11.56
C TYR A 111 3.49 -18.08 10.30
N GLY A 112 3.62 -19.09 9.43
CA GLY A 112 4.30 -18.97 8.15
C GLY A 112 5.73 -18.43 8.24
N LEU A 113 6.08 -17.54 7.31
CA LEU A 113 7.44 -16.99 7.21
C LEU A 113 7.75 -15.97 8.31
N ILE A 114 6.75 -15.34 8.92
CA ILE A 114 6.96 -14.48 10.09
C ILE A 114 7.35 -15.32 11.31
N TYR A 115 6.69 -16.46 11.53
CA TYR A 115 7.06 -17.40 12.59
C TYR A 115 8.47 -17.94 12.40
N ALA A 116 8.83 -18.33 11.17
CA ALA A 116 10.19 -18.77 10.85
C ALA A 116 11.22 -17.68 11.18
N LYS A 117 10.95 -16.42 10.78
CA LYS A 117 11.83 -15.28 11.03
C LYS A 117 11.98 -14.96 12.51
N TRP A 118 10.90 -15.02 13.28
CA TRP A 118 10.94 -14.87 14.74
C TRP A 118 11.73 -15.99 15.41
N GLY A 119 11.70 -17.20 14.84
CA GLY A 119 12.50 -18.35 15.29
C GLY A 119 14.01 -18.16 15.11
N GLU A 120 14.46 -17.50 14.03
CA GLU A 120 15.86 -17.09 13.88
C GLU A 120 16.32 -16.18 15.02
N GLN A 121 15.39 -15.43 15.62
CA GLN A 121 15.64 -14.56 16.77
C GLN A 121 15.41 -15.24 18.12
N LYS A 122 15.24 -16.58 18.16
CA LYS A 122 14.98 -17.37 19.37
C LYS A 122 13.62 -17.09 20.02
N TRP A 123 12.61 -16.77 19.21
CA TRP A 123 11.22 -16.60 19.63
C TRP A 123 11.08 -15.66 20.85
N ASP A 124 10.34 -16.07 21.89
CA ASP A 124 10.01 -15.27 23.07
C ASP A 124 11.20 -15.05 24.01
N VAL A 125 12.28 -15.83 23.85
CA VAL A 125 13.57 -15.64 24.53
C VAL A 125 14.41 -14.56 23.83
N GLY A 126 14.10 -14.30 22.57
CA GLY A 126 14.77 -13.33 21.70
C GLY A 126 14.60 -11.88 22.11
N GLU A 127 15.35 -11.01 21.41
CA GLU A 127 15.25 -9.56 21.61
C GLU A 127 13.87 -9.00 21.28
N LEU A 128 13.09 -9.68 20.43
CA LEU A 128 11.74 -9.25 20.04
C LEU A 128 10.71 -9.49 21.16
N GLY A 129 10.93 -10.46 22.06
CA GLY A 129 9.96 -10.83 23.09
C GLY A 129 8.68 -11.46 22.52
N PHE A 130 7.56 -11.33 23.25
CA PHE A 130 6.28 -11.90 22.84
C PHE A 130 5.63 -11.10 21.70
N PRO A 131 4.82 -11.74 20.83
CA PRO A 131 3.92 -11.02 19.94
C PRO A 131 2.88 -10.22 20.74
N VAL A 132 2.46 -9.08 20.20
CA VAL A 132 1.39 -8.22 20.76
C VAL A 132 0.22 -8.02 19.78
N THR A 133 0.29 -8.64 18.60
CA THR A 133 -0.80 -8.74 17.63
C THR A 133 -0.83 -10.15 17.06
N ASP A 134 -1.99 -10.56 16.52
CA ASP A 134 -2.05 -11.68 15.58
C ASP A 134 -1.39 -11.30 14.25
N GLU A 135 -1.03 -12.31 13.46
CA GLU A 135 -0.54 -12.08 12.10
C GLU A 135 -1.69 -11.59 11.21
N THR A 136 -1.60 -10.33 10.82
CA THR A 136 -2.68 -9.61 10.12
C THR A 136 -2.18 -9.14 8.76
N GLU A 137 -3.09 -9.02 7.78
CA GLU A 137 -2.78 -8.36 6.52
C GLU A 137 -2.42 -6.90 6.74
N THR A 138 -1.49 -6.39 5.96
CA THR A 138 -1.22 -4.96 5.92
C THR A 138 -2.41 -4.19 5.32
N PRO A 139 -2.61 -2.92 5.70
CA PRO A 139 -3.70 -2.08 5.16
C PRO A 139 -3.77 -1.98 3.63
N ASP A 140 -2.64 -2.12 2.91
CA ASP A 140 -2.57 -2.15 1.45
C ASP A 140 -2.88 -3.53 0.83
N ARG A 141 -3.07 -4.56 1.68
CA ARG A 141 -3.34 -5.97 1.32
C ARG A 141 -2.23 -6.69 0.55
N ILE A 142 -1.01 -6.15 0.56
CA ILE A 142 0.14 -6.76 -0.14
C ILE A 142 0.90 -7.71 0.78
N GLY A 143 1.09 -7.31 2.04
CA GLY A 143 1.90 -8.01 3.01
C GLY A 143 1.12 -8.50 4.22
N ARG A 144 1.86 -9.11 5.14
CA ARG A 144 1.38 -9.49 6.47
C ARG A 144 2.38 -9.06 7.53
N TYR A 145 1.95 -8.89 8.76
CA TYR A 145 2.84 -8.49 9.84
C TYR A 145 2.39 -8.98 11.22
N ASN A 146 3.36 -9.05 12.13
CA ASN A 146 3.13 -9.07 13.58
C ASN A 146 3.91 -7.90 14.21
N HIS A 147 3.30 -7.28 15.22
CA HIS A 147 4.04 -6.49 16.20
C HIS A 147 4.46 -7.37 17.36
N PHE A 148 5.62 -7.05 17.92
CA PHE A 148 6.20 -7.71 19.07
C PHE A 148 6.44 -6.70 20.19
N GLU A 149 6.77 -7.21 21.35
CA GLU A 149 7.34 -6.42 22.43
C GLU A 149 8.62 -5.69 21.98
N ASN A 150 9.18 -4.88 22.89
CA ASN A 150 10.47 -4.22 22.70
C ASN A 150 10.56 -3.33 21.45
N ASN A 151 9.42 -2.75 21.04
CA ASN A 151 9.30 -1.87 19.87
C ASN A 151 9.86 -2.54 18.60
N ALA A 152 9.39 -3.76 18.31
CA ALA A 152 9.77 -4.52 17.13
C ALA A 152 8.54 -4.95 16.31
N SER A 153 8.76 -5.11 15.01
CA SER A 153 7.80 -5.69 14.07
C SER A 153 8.52 -6.65 13.14
N ILE A 154 7.80 -7.64 12.64
CA ILE A 154 8.21 -8.40 11.46
C ILE A 154 7.16 -8.19 10.39
N TYR A 155 7.58 -7.75 9.21
CA TYR A 155 6.73 -7.59 8.02
C TYR A 155 7.17 -8.58 6.96
N TRP A 156 6.21 -9.13 6.21
CA TRP A 156 6.42 -10.05 5.11
C TRP A 156 5.65 -9.60 3.87
N THR A 157 6.27 -9.74 2.70
CA THR A 157 5.58 -9.72 1.40
C THR A 157 6.07 -10.88 0.52
N PRO A 158 5.32 -11.26 -0.53
CA PRO A 158 5.80 -12.24 -1.51
C PRO A 158 7.12 -11.85 -2.18
N ASN A 159 7.39 -10.56 -2.35
CA ASN A 159 8.54 -10.04 -3.10
C ASN A 159 9.78 -9.85 -2.24
N THR A 160 9.61 -9.48 -0.96
CA THR A 160 10.72 -9.13 -0.07
C THR A 160 11.04 -10.25 0.93
N GLY A 161 10.07 -11.09 1.29
CA GLY A 161 10.22 -12.02 2.40
C GLY A 161 10.03 -11.35 3.75
N ALA A 162 10.35 -12.06 4.83
CA ALA A 162 10.08 -11.60 6.20
C ALA A 162 11.29 -10.84 6.78
N HIS A 163 11.06 -9.60 7.22
CA HIS A 163 12.09 -8.72 7.73
C HIS A 163 11.72 -8.07 9.06
N ILE A 164 12.72 -7.96 9.93
CA ILE A 164 12.60 -7.34 11.26
C ILE A 164 12.88 -5.85 11.15
N VAL A 165 11.98 -5.03 11.69
CA VAL A 165 12.18 -3.59 11.89
C VAL A 165 11.96 -3.28 13.37
N LYS A 166 12.96 -2.70 14.05
CA LYS A 166 12.91 -2.48 15.50
C LYS A 166 13.47 -1.12 15.94
N GLY A 167 13.23 -0.80 17.22
CA GLY A 167 13.83 0.36 17.90
C GLY A 167 13.52 1.70 17.23
N TYR A 168 14.53 2.58 17.18
CA TYR A 168 14.38 3.92 16.63
C TYR A 168 14.02 3.92 15.14
N ILE A 169 14.56 2.96 14.36
CA ILE A 169 14.26 2.83 12.93
C ILE A 169 12.78 2.48 12.72
N ARG A 170 12.23 1.56 13.51
CA ARG A 170 10.79 1.24 13.47
C ARG A 170 9.94 2.46 13.80
N GLY A 171 10.32 3.23 14.83
CA GLY A 171 9.62 4.46 15.19
C GLY A 171 9.61 5.48 14.05
N ALA A 172 10.77 5.74 13.45
CA ALA A 172 10.86 6.67 12.31
C ALA A 172 10.08 6.18 11.09
N TRP A 173 10.06 4.87 10.81
CA TRP A 173 9.25 4.32 9.72
C TRP A 173 7.75 4.43 10.01
N ALA A 174 7.33 4.22 11.26
CA ALA A 174 5.96 4.42 11.72
C ALA A 174 5.47 5.85 11.50
N ASP A 175 6.29 6.84 11.90
CA ASP A 175 6.01 8.27 11.74
C ASP A 175 5.87 8.68 10.26
N GLN A 176 6.44 7.88 9.35
CA GLN A 176 6.38 8.08 7.89
C GLN A 176 5.28 7.25 7.21
N GLY A 177 4.36 6.66 7.99
CA GLY A 177 3.20 5.96 7.46
C GLY A 177 3.43 4.49 7.12
N TRP A 178 4.45 3.85 7.70
CA TRP A 178 4.73 2.42 7.55
C TRP A 178 4.87 1.98 6.08
N GLU A 179 4.34 0.82 5.70
CA GLU A 179 4.37 0.27 4.35
C GLU A 179 3.63 1.14 3.33
N ARG A 180 2.64 1.92 3.77
CA ARG A 180 1.94 2.91 2.92
C ARG A 180 2.76 4.18 2.67
N GLY A 181 3.83 4.37 3.45
CA GLY A 181 4.77 5.48 3.29
C GLY A 181 5.63 5.36 2.03
N ARG A 182 6.40 6.41 1.76
CA ARG A 182 7.30 6.44 0.59
C ARG A 182 8.37 5.35 0.63
N LEU A 183 8.80 4.95 1.83
CA LEU A 183 9.76 3.89 2.03
C LEU A 183 9.23 2.52 1.57
N GLY A 184 7.92 2.25 1.66
CA GLY A 184 7.38 0.92 1.35
C GLY A 184 7.80 -0.14 2.38
N TYR A 185 7.90 -1.38 1.92
CA TYR A 185 8.27 -2.52 2.78
C TYR A 185 9.77 -2.59 3.07
N PRO A 186 10.16 -3.18 4.21
CA PRO A 186 11.56 -3.47 4.49
C PRO A 186 12.12 -4.51 3.50
N LEU A 187 13.39 -4.31 3.12
CA LEU A 187 14.20 -5.22 2.28
C LEU A 187 15.31 -5.91 3.07
N THR A 188 15.58 -5.45 4.29
CA THR A 188 16.60 -6.01 5.17
C THR A 188 16.11 -5.97 6.60
N ASP A 189 16.62 -6.89 7.42
CA ASP A 189 16.69 -6.65 8.86
C ASP A 189 17.57 -5.43 9.16
N GLU A 190 17.67 -5.06 10.43
CA GLU A 190 18.56 -4.01 10.89
C GLU A 190 20.04 -4.41 10.75
N LEU A 191 20.78 -3.67 9.93
CA LEU A 191 22.19 -3.85 9.64
C LEU A 191 23.05 -2.84 10.41
N VAL A 192 24.32 -3.16 10.65
CA VAL A 192 25.28 -2.20 11.23
C VAL A 192 25.64 -1.14 10.20
N THR A 193 25.65 0.12 10.61
CA THR A 193 26.12 1.23 9.76
C THR A 193 27.64 1.31 9.81
N GLU A 194 28.30 1.19 8.67
CA GLU A 194 29.76 1.32 8.57
C GLU A 194 30.27 2.69 9.05
N GLY A 195 31.49 2.73 9.58
CA GLY A 195 32.09 3.98 10.09
C GLY A 195 31.53 4.51 11.41
N THR A 196 30.60 3.80 12.06
CA THR A 196 29.97 4.21 13.34
C THR A 196 30.50 3.46 14.58
N ASN A 197 31.66 2.82 14.47
CA ASN A 197 32.23 1.93 15.49
C ASN A 197 31.24 0.83 15.95
N GLY A 198 30.41 0.34 15.03
CA GLY A 198 29.42 -0.70 15.31
C GLY A 198 28.18 -0.24 16.09
N ARG A 199 28.03 1.07 16.36
CA ARG A 199 26.89 1.59 17.15
C ARG A 199 25.71 2.00 16.28
N GLY A 200 25.96 2.51 15.09
CA GLY A 200 24.92 2.89 14.15
C GLY A 200 24.22 1.67 13.55
N ARG A 201 22.97 1.88 13.14
CA ARG A 201 22.12 0.88 12.53
C ARG A 201 21.43 1.43 11.30
N HIS A 202 21.05 0.58 10.36
CA HIS A 202 20.21 0.97 9.24
C HIS A 202 19.35 -0.19 8.74
N SER A 203 18.20 0.14 8.17
CA SER A 203 17.38 -0.79 7.41
C SER A 203 17.11 -0.21 6.03
N ARG A 204 17.17 -1.07 5.01
CA ARG A 204 16.74 -0.70 3.66
C ARG A 204 15.27 -1.05 3.47
N PHE A 205 14.60 -0.22 2.69
CA PHE A 205 13.21 -0.34 2.29
C PHE A 205 13.13 -0.18 0.77
N GLU A 206 12.01 -0.57 0.16
CA GLU A 206 11.81 -0.49 -1.29
C GLU A 206 12.09 0.90 -1.88
N GLY A 207 11.70 1.95 -1.15
CA GLY A 207 11.81 3.34 -1.54
C GLY A 207 12.93 4.12 -0.86
N GLY A 208 13.84 3.46 -0.13
CA GLY A 208 14.93 4.17 0.53
C GLY A 208 15.58 3.41 1.68
N GLU A 209 16.17 4.15 2.60
CA GLU A 209 16.76 3.61 3.82
C GLU A 209 16.46 4.53 5.01
N ILE A 210 16.42 3.95 6.20
CA ILE A 210 16.51 4.70 7.44
C ILE A 210 17.79 4.29 8.14
N ARG A 211 18.61 5.28 8.47
CA ARG A 211 19.81 5.11 9.31
C ARG A 211 19.55 5.70 10.69
N TRP A 212 20.11 5.08 11.71
CA TRP A 212 20.16 5.61 13.07
C TRP A 212 21.61 5.62 13.57
N THR A 213 22.02 6.71 14.22
CA THR A 213 23.28 6.78 14.97
C THR A 213 23.04 7.39 16.36
N PRO A 214 23.87 7.06 17.37
CA PRO A 214 23.76 7.66 18.69
C PRO A 214 23.86 9.18 18.68
N GLU A 215 24.68 9.74 17.79
CA GLU A 215 24.94 11.18 17.71
C GLU A 215 23.93 11.93 16.85
N GLY A 216 23.39 11.27 15.81
CA GLY A 216 22.57 11.91 14.78
C GLY A 216 21.08 11.56 14.81
N GLY A 217 20.67 10.61 15.66
CA GLY A 217 19.30 10.11 15.66
C GLY A 217 18.95 9.39 14.36
N THR A 218 17.67 9.35 14.00
CA THR A 218 17.19 8.75 12.75
C THR A 218 17.27 9.72 11.59
N LYS A 219 17.75 9.23 10.44
CA LYS A 219 17.76 9.95 9.17
C LYS A 219 17.21 9.05 8.07
N THR A 220 16.12 9.47 7.44
CA THR A 220 15.59 8.83 6.24
C THR A 220 16.27 9.38 4.99
N THR A 221 16.65 8.49 4.08
CA THR A 221 17.09 8.84 2.73
C THR A 221 16.22 8.07 1.73
N LEU A 222 15.46 8.80 0.91
CA LEU A 222 14.56 8.21 -0.08
C LEU A 222 15.29 8.02 -1.42
N TYR A 223 15.02 6.89 -2.09
CA TYR A 223 15.52 6.66 -3.43
C TYR A 223 14.69 7.44 -4.45
N PRO A 224 15.32 8.03 -5.48
CA PRO A 224 14.59 8.68 -6.55
C PRO A 224 13.74 7.64 -7.30
N VAL A 225 12.48 7.99 -7.57
CA VAL A 225 11.58 7.19 -8.39
C VAL A 225 11.47 7.89 -9.73
N ASN A 226 11.84 7.22 -10.81
CA ASN A 226 11.58 7.73 -12.15
C ASN A 226 10.17 7.32 -12.57
N ILE A 227 9.48 8.27 -13.20
CA ILE A 227 8.12 8.09 -13.70
C ILE A 227 8.02 8.63 -15.12
N GLU A 228 7.00 8.15 -15.81
CA GLU A 228 6.43 8.85 -16.95
C GLU A 228 4.96 9.19 -16.66
N LEU A 229 4.57 10.44 -16.93
CA LEU A 229 3.16 10.86 -16.94
C LEU A 229 2.70 10.92 -18.39
N TRP A 230 1.56 10.32 -18.65
CA TRP A 230 0.96 10.21 -19.98
C TRP A 230 -0.46 10.72 -19.97
N PHE A 231 -0.84 11.39 -21.05
CA PHE A 231 -2.22 11.54 -21.47
C PHE A 231 -2.55 10.38 -22.42
N SER A 232 -3.66 9.67 -22.19
CA SER A 232 -4.04 8.48 -22.97
C SER A 232 -5.22 8.72 -23.92
N GLY A 233 -5.84 9.89 -23.86
CA GLY A 233 -6.94 10.30 -24.72
C GLY A 233 -8.09 10.91 -23.94
N PHE A 234 -9.25 11.02 -24.58
CA PHE A 234 -10.45 11.58 -24.00
C PHE A 234 -11.72 10.89 -24.49
N LYS A 235 -12.82 11.15 -23.79
CA LYS A 235 -14.16 10.74 -24.17
C LYS A 235 -15.04 11.99 -24.30
N CYS A 236 -15.75 12.12 -25.42
CA CYS A 236 -16.81 13.11 -25.55
C CYS A 236 -18.01 12.65 -24.72
N LEU A 237 -18.43 13.47 -23.77
CA LEU A 237 -19.58 13.22 -22.90
C LEU A 237 -20.84 13.93 -23.39
N GLU A 238 -20.67 15.14 -23.92
CA GLU A 238 -21.69 15.96 -24.58
C GLU A 238 -21.02 16.74 -25.69
N GLU A 239 -21.69 16.83 -26.84
CA GLU A 239 -21.28 17.72 -27.93
C GLU A 239 -21.64 19.18 -27.61
N SER A 240 -20.99 20.12 -28.29
CA SER A 240 -21.42 21.51 -28.32
C SER A 240 -22.82 21.65 -28.92
N ASN A 241 -23.47 22.79 -28.67
CA ASN A 241 -24.79 23.10 -29.25
C ASN A 241 -24.70 23.85 -30.59
N GLU A 242 -23.55 23.76 -31.25
CA GLU A 242 -23.29 24.38 -32.54
C GLU A 242 -24.12 23.76 -33.66
N ILE A 243 -24.12 24.42 -34.83
CA ILE A 243 -24.87 23.96 -36.01
C ILE A 243 -24.17 22.76 -36.68
N SER A 244 -22.89 22.54 -36.40
CA SER A 244 -22.15 21.36 -36.84
C SER A 244 -22.70 20.10 -36.15
N GLY A 245 -22.71 18.98 -36.87
CA GLY A 245 -23.23 17.71 -36.36
C GLY A 245 -22.25 16.92 -35.48
N SER A 246 -21.03 17.42 -35.32
CA SER A 246 -19.92 16.81 -34.60
C SER A 246 -18.95 17.90 -34.14
N ASP A 247 -18.27 17.67 -33.02
CA ASP A 247 -17.28 18.60 -32.46
C ASP A 247 -15.89 18.38 -33.08
N GLU A 248 -15.06 19.43 -33.05
CA GLU A 248 -13.69 19.43 -33.58
C GLU A 248 -12.64 19.82 -32.50
N PRO A 249 -12.54 19.06 -31.38
CA PRO A 249 -11.74 19.49 -30.25
C PRO A 249 -10.24 19.43 -30.54
N TYR A 250 -9.53 20.39 -29.97
CA TYR A 250 -8.07 20.36 -29.86
C TYR A 250 -7.60 20.74 -28.45
N LEU A 251 -6.50 20.12 -28.02
CA LEU A 251 -6.00 20.26 -26.66
C LEU A 251 -4.56 20.78 -26.63
N PHE A 252 -4.32 21.70 -25.70
CA PHE A 252 -2.99 22.02 -25.21
C PHE A 252 -2.77 21.35 -23.87
N LEU A 253 -1.69 20.58 -23.77
CA LEU A 253 -1.29 19.82 -22.60
C LEU A 253 0.12 20.22 -22.22
N GLY A 254 0.40 20.46 -20.95
CA GLY A 254 1.75 20.80 -20.53
C GLY A 254 2.02 20.54 -19.07
N VAL A 255 3.28 20.26 -18.78
CA VAL A 255 3.75 19.98 -17.43
C VAL A 255 4.82 20.99 -17.06
N SER A 256 4.54 21.82 -16.06
CA SER A 256 5.58 22.65 -15.45
C SER A 256 6.36 21.86 -14.41
N THR A 257 7.68 22.03 -14.40
CA THR A 257 8.59 21.39 -13.46
C THR A 257 9.70 22.35 -13.02
N SER A 258 10.23 22.16 -11.81
CA SER A 258 11.42 22.90 -11.38
C SER A 258 12.65 22.46 -12.20
N GLY A 259 13.18 23.38 -13.01
CA GLY A 259 14.48 23.26 -13.68
C GLY A 259 14.51 22.63 -15.07
N GLN A 260 13.37 22.23 -15.66
CA GLN A 260 13.28 21.80 -17.07
C GLN A 260 11.98 22.33 -17.69
N PRO A 261 12.03 23.39 -18.53
CA PRO A 261 10.85 23.82 -19.26
C PRO A 261 10.45 22.75 -20.28
N GLN A 262 9.27 22.14 -20.10
CA GLN A 262 8.69 21.26 -21.10
C GLN A 262 7.97 22.11 -22.14
N MET A 263 8.09 21.72 -23.40
CA MET A 263 7.30 22.34 -24.46
C MET A 263 5.83 21.93 -24.32
N PRO A 264 4.88 22.82 -24.63
CA PRO A 264 3.49 22.44 -24.83
C PRO A 264 3.36 21.25 -25.77
N HIS A 265 2.39 20.39 -25.48
CA HIS A 265 1.93 19.36 -26.38
C HIS A 265 0.59 19.76 -26.94
N GLU A 266 0.48 19.73 -28.26
CA GLU A 266 -0.74 19.97 -29.00
C GLU A 266 -1.20 18.66 -29.64
N THR A 267 -2.50 18.40 -29.60
CA THR A 267 -3.11 17.24 -30.28
C THR A 267 -3.30 17.49 -31.78
N GLY A 268 -3.39 18.76 -32.19
CA GLY A 268 -4.05 19.14 -33.45
C GLY A 268 -5.57 19.04 -33.32
N VAL A 269 -6.28 19.55 -34.34
CA VAL A 269 -7.74 19.44 -34.47
C VAL A 269 -8.12 17.99 -34.70
N ILE A 270 -9.04 17.49 -33.91
CA ILE A 270 -9.59 16.14 -34.02
C ILE A 270 -11.04 16.32 -34.47
N GLY A 271 -11.29 16.15 -35.77
CA GLY A 271 -12.64 16.33 -36.33
C GLY A 271 -13.55 15.14 -36.10
N ASP A 272 -14.84 15.37 -36.34
CA ASP A 272 -15.93 14.38 -36.31
C ASP A 272 -16.06 13.65 -34.95
N VAL A 273 -15.86 14.36 -33.83
CA VAL A 273 -15.97 13.74 -32.50
C VAL A 273 -17.41 13.77 -32.01
N ASP A 274 -18.00 12.58 -31.88
CA ASP A 274 -19.40 12.43 -31.48
C ASP A 274 -19.56 12.07 -29.98
N LYS A 275 -20.74 12.38 -29.44
CA LYS A 275 -21.13 12.07 -28.06
C LYS A 275 -21.00 10.58 -27.77
N GLY A 276 -20.20 10.28 -26.75
CA GLY A 276 -19.94 8.92 -26.29
C GLY A 276 -18.71 8.29 -26.93
N GLU A 277 -18.14 8.90 -27.96
CA GLU A 277 -16.91 8.44 -28.60
C GLU A 277 -15.70 8.59 -27.67
N VAL A 278 -14.75 7.65 -27.79
CA VAL A 278 -13.48 7.65 -27.07
C VAL A 278 -12.34 7.78 -28.07
N THR A 279 -11.70 8.95 -28.08
CA THR A 279 -10.49 9.21 -28.85
C THR A 279 -9.28 8.78 -28.04
N ARG A 280 -8.51 7.81 -28.55
CA ARG A 280 -7.31 7.30 -27.88
C ARG A 280 -6.07 7.97 -28.46
N PHE A 281 -5.30 8.60 -27.58
CA PHE A 281 -4.11 9.35 -27.96
C PHE A 281 -3.07 9.27 -26.83
N ALA A 282 -1.99 8.52 -27.04
CA ALA A 282 -0.93 8.38 -26.05
C ALA A 282 0.14 9.46 -26.23
N LYS A 283 0.17 10.43 -25.33
CA LYS A 283 1.20 11.47 -25.29
C LYS A 283 1.90 11.48 -23.95
N ARG A 284 3.21 11.23 -23.98
CA ARG A 284 4.05 11.38 -22.79
C ARG A 284 4.25 12.87 -22.50
N LEU A 285 3.73 13.32 -21.37
CA LEU A 285 3.79 14.72 -20.93
C LEU A 285 5.01 14.99 -20.06
N TYR A 286 5.49 13.98 -19.34
CA TYR A 286 6.66 14.08 -18.48
C TYR A 286 7.42 12.76 -18.41
N SER A 287 8.74 12.84 -18.30
CA SER A 287 9.63 11.70 -18.07
C SER A 287 10.79 12.15 -17.20
N GLY A 288 10.98 11.50 -16.06
CA GLY A 288 12.11 11.79 -15.17
C GLY A 288 11.81 11.45 -13.72
N THR A 289 12.68 11.91 -12.83
CA THR A 289 12.52 11.68 -11.39
C THR A 289 11.29 12.42 -10.85
N ALA A 290 10.35 11.65 -10.31
CA ALA A 290 9.13 12.13 -9.68
C ALA A 290 9.43 13.30 -8.75
N ARG A 291 8.66 14.37 -8.92
CA ARG A 291 8.74 15.64 -8.22
C ARG A 291 7.37 16.30 -8.30
N ASP A 292 7.17 17.37 -7.55
CA ASP A 292 5.98 18.20 -7.73
C ASP A 292 5.95 18.75 -9.17
N VAL A 293 4.84 18.50 -9.85
CA VAL A 293 4.58 19.02 -11.19
C VAL A 293 3.24 19.73 -11.21
N ILE A 294 3.11 20.70 -12.11
CA ILE A 294 1.81 21.29 -12.40
C ILE A 294 1.41 20.79 -13.78
N LEU A 295 0.30 20.05 -13.85
CA LEU A 295 -0.31 19.64 -15.09
C LEU A 295 -1.34 20.71 -15.48
N ALA A 296 -1.17 21.31 -16.66
CA ALA A 296 -2.09 22.27 -17.24
C ALA A 296 -2.70 21.70 -18.52
N VAL A 297 -4.00 21.90 -18.67
CA VAL A 297 -4.77 21.47 -19.84
C VAL A 297 -5.74 22.58 -20.24
N VAL A 298 -5.80 22.83 -21.55
CA VAL A 298 -6.84 23.63 -22.21
C VAL A 298 -7.42 22.78 -23.32
N ILE A 299 -8.75 22.72 -23.40
CA ILE A 299 -9.50 22.15 -24.52
C ILE A 299 -10.31 23.28 -25.16
N ARG A 300 -10.30 23.31 -26.50
CA ARG A 300 -11.01 24.28 -27.34
C ARG A 300 -11.70 23.55 -28.48
N GLU A 301 -12.78 24.13 -28.98
CA GLU A 301 -13.39 23.73 -30.25
C GLU A 301 -12.79 24.56 -31.37
N HIS A 302 -12.64 23.94 -32.54
CA HIS A 302 -12.22 24.63 -33.75
C HIS A 302 -13.45 25.03 -34.57
N ASP A 303 -13.60 26.34 -34.85
CA ASP A 303 -14.66 26.86 -35.73
C ASP A 303 -14.06 27.60 -36.96
N GLU A 304 -13.19 28.59 -36.73
CA GLU A 304 -12.45 29.40 -37.68
C GLU A 304 -11.10 29.84 -37.06
N GLY A 305 -10.06 29.98 -37.89
CA GLY A 305 -8.76 30.53 -37.48
C GLY A 305 -7.61 29.53 -37.40
N ASP A 306 -6.51 29.92 -36.73
CA ASP A 306 -5.31 29.08 -36.58
C ASP A 306 -5.31 28.38 -35.21
N PRO A 307 -5.50 27.05 -35.14
CA PRO A 307 -5.52 26.31 -33.88
C PRO A 307 -4.18 26.37 -33.13
N HIS A 308 -3.09 26.81 -33.77
CA HIS A 308 -1.79 27.01 -33.15
C HIS A 308 -1.57 28.41 -32.55
N ALA A 309 -2.50 29.36 -32.78
CA ALA A 309 -2.36 30.76 -32.37
C ALA A 309 -2.07 30.92 -30.87
N PHE A 310 -2.52 29.97 -30.05
CA PHE A 310 -2.36 29.99 -28.58
C PHE A 310 -1.13 29.28 -28.04
N SER A 311 -0.35 28.60 -28.87
CA SER A 311 0.82 27.83 -28.42
C SER A 311 1.80 28.68 -27.60
N GLY A 312 2.06 29.91 -28.05
CA GLY A 312 2.92 30.86 -27.35
C GLY A 312 2.34 31.36 -26.02
N ALA A 313 1.02 31.59 -25.96
CA ALA A 313 0.34 32.01 -24.74
C ALA A 313 0.27 30.87 -23.72
N PHE A 314 -0.01 29.64 -24.15
CA PHE A 314 0.02 28.46 -23.29
C PHE A 314 1.44 28.16 -22.77
N LYS A 315 2.47 28.36 -23.60
CA LYS A 315 3.87 28.30 -23.13
C LYS A 315 4.14 29.30 -21.99
N SER A 316 3.60 30.51 -22.07
CA SER A 316 3.77 31.50 -21.00
C SER A 316 3.16 31.04 -19.66
N ILE A 317 2.09 30.26 -19.71
CA ILE A 317 1.47 29.63 -18.52
C ILE A 317 2.42 28.59 -17.94
N LEU A 318 3.01 27.75 -18.78
CA LEU A 318 3.99 26.77 -18.32
C LEU A 318 5.22 27.43 -17.70
N ASP A 319 5.69 28.55 -18.26
CA ASP A 319 6.81 29.33 -17.74
C ASP A 319 6.50 29.95 -16.37
N VAL A 320 5.29 30.47 -16.17
CA VAL A 320 4.82 30.93 -14.85
C VAL A 320 4.80 29.77 -13.85
N GLY A 321 4.31 28.61 -14.26
CA GLY A 321 4.31 27.40 -13.42
C GLY A 321 5.73 26.96 -13.06
N ASN A 322 6.66 26.98 -14.02
CA ASN A 322 8.07 26.64 -13.81
C ASN A 322 8.72 27.61 -12.81
N ALA A 323 8.49 28.91 -12.96
CA ALA A 323 9.02 29.93 -12.06
C ALA A 323 8.47 29.78 -10.63
N ALA A 324 7.17 29.48 -10.51
CA ALA A 324 6.54 29.25 -9.22
C ALA A 324 7.10 28.01 -8.51
N LEU A 325 7.29 26.91 -9.24
CA LEU A 325 7.94 25.70 -8.71
C LEU A 325 9.42 25.93 -8.36
N ALA A 326 10.14 26.78 -9.11
CA ALA A 326 11.55 27.09 -8.84
C ALA A 326 11.76 27.97 -7.60
N SER A 327 10.77 28.81 -7.24
CA SER A 327 10.81 29.65 -6.03
C SER A 327 10.64 28.86 -4.72
N GLN A 328 10.31 27.56 -4.81
CA GLN A 328 10.20 26.66 -3.66
C GLN A 328 11.59 26.35 -3.09
N THR A 329 11.88 26.82 -1.88
CA THR A 329 13.06 26.41 -1.13
C THR A 329 12.68 25.36 -0.08
N GLY A 330 13.46 24.28 0.02
CA GLY A 330 13.42 23.38 1.18
C GLY A 330 12.36 22.26 1.17
N GLY A 331 11.79 21.86 0.02
CA GLY A 331 10.94 20.67 -0.07
C GLY A 331 9.55 20.81 0.56
N VAL A 332 9.06 22.05 0.70
CA VAL A 332 7.68 22.34 1.11
C VAL A 332 6.75 22.09 -0.08
N SER A 333 5.56 21.51 0.16
CA SER A 333 4.51 21.35 -0.84
C SER A 333 4.10 22.69 -1.43
N VAL A 334 3.88 22.73 -2.74
CA VAL A 334 3.49 23.95 -3.45
C VAL A 334 2.16 24.50 -2.90
N PRO A 335 2.10 25.77 -2.46
CA PRO A 335 0.87 26.36 -1.94
C PRO A 335 -0.22 26.48 -3.03
N PRO A 336 -1.51 26.36 -2.66
CA PRO A 336 -2.63 26.54 -3.59
C PRO A 336 -2.60 27.85 -4.40
N GLU A 337 -1.95 28.89 -3.88
CA GLU A 337 -1.78 30.19 -4.54
C GLU A 337 -1.01 30.11 -5.87
N VAL A 338 -0.16 29.10 -6.06
CA VAL A 338 0.54 28.88 -7.35
C VAL A 338 -0.42 28.40 -8.43
N VAL A 339 -1.35 27.51 -8.08
CA VAL A 339 -2.40 27.05 -9.01
C VAL A 339 -3.36 28.19 -9.34
N LYS A 340 -3.60 29.11 -8.40
CA LYS A 340 -4.44 30.29 -8.62
C LYS A 340 -3.82 31.29 -9.59
N LEU A 341 -2.51 31.52 -9.54
CA LEU A 341 -1.78 32.34 -10.52
C LEU A 341 -1.91 31.79 -11.94
N LEU A 342 -1.80 30.46 -12.07
CA LEU A 342 -1.97 29.78 -13.35
C LEU A 342 -3.41 29.83 -13.84
N SER A 343 -4.39 29.67 -12.94
CA SER A 343 -5.81 29.79 -13.28
C SER A 343 -6.12 31.20 -13.81
N ASN A 344 -5.57 32.24 -13.18
CA ASN A 344 -5.72 33.62 -13.66
C ASN A 344 -5.07 33.81 -15.05
N LYS A 345 -3.88 33.25 -15.26
CA LYS A 345 -3.18 33.37 -16.56
C LYS A 345 -3.87 32.56 -17.65
N LEU A 346 -4.44 31.40 -17.31
CA LEU A 346 -5.32 30.64 -18.17
C LEU A 346 -6.51 31.50 -18.59
N SER A 347 -7.15 32.24 -17.68
CA SER A 347 -8.28 33.15 -17.99
C SER A 347 -7.95 34.30 -18.94
N GLU A 348 -6.67 34.64 -19.12
CA GLU A 348 -6.23 35.65 -20.11
C GLU A 348 -6.16 35.08 -21.55
N LEU A 349 -6.27 33.75 -21.72
CA LEU A 349 -6.48 33.13 -23.03
C LEU A 349 -7.93 33.39 -23.47
N VAL A 350 -8.15 34.53 -24.11
CA VAL A 350 -9.43 34.92 -24.70
C VAL A 350 -9.16 35.65 -26.02
N GLY A 351 -9.91 35.35 -27.07
CA GLY A 351 -9.94 36.16 -28.31
C GLY A 351 -9.17 35.62 -29.52
N ALA A 352 -9.25 34.32 -29.80
CA ALA A 352 -9.26 33.87 -31.21
C ALA A 352 -10.70 33.51 -31.56
N ASP A 353 -10.96 33.36 -32.85
CA ASP A 353 -12.29 33.03 -33.35
C ASP A 353 -12.77 31.67 -32.76
N ASP A 354 -11.88 30.70 -32.54
CA ASP A 354 -12.11 29.46 -31.77
C ASP A 354 -12.75 29.63 -30.38
N ASP A 355 -13.55 28.63 -29.94
CA ASP A 355 -14.31 28.62 -28.67
C ASP A 355 -13.59 27.94 -27.48
N ASP A 356 -13.76 28.51 -26.27
CA ASP A 356 -13.16 27.96 -25.04
C ASP A 356 -14.09 26.95 -24.36
N VAL A 357 -13.76 25.67 -24.49
CA VAL A 357 -14.50 24.59 -23.85
C VAL A 357 -14.16 24.53 -22.37
N GLY A 358 -12.87 24.44 -22.03
CA GLY A 358 -12.48 24.28 -20.64
C GLY A 358 -10.98 24.26 -20.39
N ARG A 359 -10.62 24.68 -19.18
CA ARG A 359 -9.22 24.80 -18.75
C ARG A 359 -9.04 24.35 -17.31
N ARG A 360 -7.93 23.68 -17.01
CA ARG A 360 -7.57 23.24 -15.66
C ARG A 360 -6.06 23.20 -15.49
N ALA A 361 -5.59 23.71 -14.35
CA ALA A 361 -4.23 23.49 -13.88
C ALA A 361 -4.29 22.93 -12.46
N GLU A 362 -3.47 21.92 -12.17
CA GLU A 362 -3.43 21.31 -10.85
C GLU A 362 -2.01 20.87 -10.48
N LEU A 363 -1.68 21.02 -9.20
CA LEU A 363 -0.47 20.47 -8.62
C LEU A 363 -0.63 18.96 -8.43
N LEU A 364 0.17 18.17 -9.13
CA LEU A 364 0.38 16.77 -8.84
C LEU A 364 1.65 16.64 -8.00
N THR A 365 1.47 16.32 -6.71
CA THR A 365 2.61 16.21 -5.79
C THR A 365 3.48 15.00 -6.13
N GLN A 366 4.76 15.05 -5.75
CA GLN A 366 5.68 13.92 -5.87
C GLN A 366 5.08 12.63 -5.28
N ASP A 367 4.45 12.73 -4.11
CA ASP A 367 3.87 11.58 -3.40
C ASP A 367 2.65 11.00 -4.11
N TYR A 368 1.81 11.87 -4.68
CA TYR A 368 0.69 11.44 -5.50
C TYR A 368 1.20 10.67 -6.73
N LEU A 369 2.16 11.22 -7.45
CA LEU A 369 2.72 10.59 -8.65
C LEU A 369 3.40 9.26 -8.37
N ILE A 370 4.17 9.15 -7.27
CA ILE A 370 4.80 7.88 -6.87
C ILE A 370 3.74 6.82 -6.54
N ARG A 371 2.62 7.22 -5.92
CA ARG A 371 1.53 6.29 -5.58
C ARG A 371 0.83 5.76 -6.83
N MET A 372 0.51 6.64 -7.77
CA MET A 372 -0.10 6.25 -9.05
C MET A 372 0.82 5.27 -9.81
N ALA A 373 2.12 5.57 -9.87
CA ALA A 373 3.12 4.70 -10.50
C ALA A 373 3.28 3.29 -9.87
N ARG A 374 2.70 3.02 -8.69
CA ARG A 374 2.72 1.70 -8.01
C ARG A 374 1.46 0.87 -8.28
N GLN A 375 0.38 1.49 -8.77
CA GLN A 375 -0.89 0.80 -9.07
C GLN A 375 -0.83 0.31 -10.51
N ASP A 376 -0.43 -0.93 -10.74
CA ASP A 376 -0.46 -1.56 -12.06
C ASP A 376 -1.72 -2.44 -12.13
N GLU A 377 -2.89 -1.82 -12.41
CA GLU A 377 -4.14 -2.55 -12.61
C GLU A 377 -4.46 -2.64 -14.11
N GLY A 378 -4.48 -3.88 -14.61
CA GLY A 378 -4.93 -4.16 -15.98
C GLY A 378 -6.44 -3.99 -16.13
N GLY A 379 -6.87 -3.11 -17.05
CA GLY A 379 -8.23 -3.07 -17.61
C GLY A 379 -8.73 -1.69 -18.05
N ASP A 380 -8.55 -1.37 -19.35
CA ASP A 380 -9.18 -0.35 -20.24
C ASP A 380 -9.38 1.12 -19.77
N PRO A 381 -9.05 2.12 -20.63
CA PRO A 381 -7.66 2.44 -20.99
C PRO A 381 -6.87 2.65 -19.69
N ALA A 382 -5.59 2.25 -19.66
CA ALA A 382 -4.71 2.52 -18.53
C ALA A 382 -4.79 4.01 -18.13
N SER A 383 -5.52 4.32 -17.07
CA SER A 383 -5.66 5.66 -16.52
C SER A 383 -5.73 5.57 -15.01
N ASP A 384 -4.80 6.24 -14.35
CA ASP A 384 -4.77 6.33 -12.89
C ASP A 384 -5.70 7.44 -12.39
N PHE A 385 -5.97 8.44 -13.23
CA PHE A 385 -6.88 9.54 -12.92
C PHE A 385 -7.51 10.16 -14.17
N THR A 386 -8.64 10.84 -13.97
CA THR A 386 -9.40 11.49 -15.04
C THR A 386 -9.83 12.90 -14.66
N TRP A 387 -9.89 13.81 -15.64
CA TRP A 387 -10.45 15.15 -15.48
C TRP A 387 -11.62 15.36 -16.42
N GLU A 388 -12.71 15.93 -15.92
CA GLU A 388 -13.82 16.40 -16.75
C GLU A 388 -13.71 17.90 -16.94
N LEU A 389 -13.77 18.35 -18.20
CA LEU A 389 -13.72 19.75 -18.61
C LEU A 389 -14.88 20.03 -19.56
N GLY A 390 -15.29 21.29 -19.66
CA GLY A 390 -16.40 21.69 -20.53
C GLY A 390 -17.75 21.80 -19.82
N SER A 391 -18.78 22.03 -20.62
CA SER A 391 -20.15 22.22 -20.17
C SER A 391 -21.12 21.59 -21.17
N ASN A 392 -22.41 21.55 -20.85
CA ASN A 392 -23.38 20.98 -21.78
C ASN A 392 -23.72 21.91 -22.96
N SER A 393 -23.22 23.15 -23.00
CA SER A 393 -23.43 24.06 -24.13
C SER A 393 -22.22 24.15 -25.06
N GLU A 394 -21.02 24.07 -24.51
CA GLU A 394 -19.74 24.26 -25.24
C GLU A 394 -19.00 22.94 -25.49
N GLY A 395 -19.67 21.79 -25.35
CA GLY A 395 -19.01 20.48 -25.35
C GLY A 395 -18.42 20.10 -23.97
N ARG A 396 -18.42 18.82 -23.65
CA ARG A 396 -17.95 18.28 -22.36
C ARG A 396 -17.16 17.00 -22.54
N TYR A 397 -15.95 16.98 -22.00
CA TYR A 397 -14.97 15.92 -22.24
C TYR A 397 -14.39 15.36 -20.96
N ARG A 398 -14.20 14.03 -20.93
CA ARG A 398 -13.43 13.33 -19.90
C ARG A 398 -12.05 12.96 -20.43
N LEU A 399 -11.02 13.51 -19.83
CA LEU A 399 -9.61 13.30 -20.13
C LEU A 399 -9.05 12.16 -19.27
N TYR A 400 -8.18 11.33 -19.85
CA TYR A 400 -7.58 10.17 -19.19
C TYR A 400 -6.05 10.32 -19.09
N PHE A 401 -5.51 10.04 -17.90
CA PHE A 401 -4.08 10.14 -17.62
C PHE A 401 -3.59 8.92 -16.85
N PHE A 402 -2.35 8.49 -17.10
CA PHE A 402 -1.68 7.47 -16.30
C PHE A 402 -0.24 7.84 -16.00
N VAL A 403 0.27 7.28 -14.92
CA VAL A 403 1.62 7.41 -14.42
C VAL A 403 2.20 6.01 -14.30
N ARG A 404 3.34 5.77 -14.93
CA ARG A 404 4.06 4.50 -14.74
C ARG A 404 5.45 4.73 -14.22
N LYS A 405 5.92 3.79 -13.41
CA LYS A 405 7.32 3.73 -12.98
C LYS A 405 8.20 3.28 -14.16
N VAL A 406 9.38 3.88 -14.31
CA VAL A 406 10.38 3.56 -15.37
C VAL A 406 11.76 3.28 -14.81
#